data_AF-A0A0C3LZR9-F1
#
_entry.id   AF-A0A0C3LZR9-F1
#
_cell.length_a   1.000
_cell.length_b   1.000
_cell.length_c   1.000
_cell.angle_alpha   90.00
_cell.angle_beta   90.00
_cell.angle_gamma   90.00
#
_symmetry.space_group_name_H-M   'P 1'
#
loop_
_entity.id
_entity.type
_entity.pdbx_description
1 polymer ?
#
loop_
_entity_poly.entity_id
_entity_poly.type
_entity_poly.pdbx_seq_one_letter_code
_entity_poly.pdbx_strand_id
1 'polypeptide(L)'
;MDNKPAILKVFTRKYQLSLKPEALAYLDDLLRQHDIQDDQVQDAMEYIAKEYMKQDDCTTIVSRESLEKIYSLMQLDTGNPSATQATLLDTDELDPEQHLYFVNAMEMPRWLYSHERRSFEKVGGQPSLGGHPTARAQFMRDRFNIIRQVVLRNENFSPPAIAGRDRDSYLKLTTTKNLLGRNGERFLLFGMLTHAPDGRLCLEDLEGRVMLDISETPPGEGLFTEGCLVLVEGDYTEEDIMQVIAMGHPPSERREVARSIYGHIDFLGKCATTIVEDVSSASLRNNLG
;
A
#
# COMPACT_ATOMS: atom_id res chain seq x y z
N MET A 1 -20.19 45.07 13.72
CA MET A 1 -21.65 44.89 13.64
C MET A 1 -22.02 43.58 14.31
N ASP A 2 -23.30 43.33 14.64
CA ASP A 2 -23.72 42.09 15.31
C ASP A 2 -24.12 41.04 14.26
N ASN A 3 -23.23 40.11 13.94
CA ASN A 3 -23.43 39.09 12.89
C ASN A 3 -24.15 37.84 13.41
N LYS A 4 -24.40 37.77 14.72
CA LYS A 4 -25.13 36.68 15.40
C LYS A 4 -26.46 36.27 14.76
N PRO A 5 -27.37 37.18 14.34
CA PRO A 5 -28.63 36.77 13.74
C PRO A 5 -28.44 36.04 12.39
N ALA A 6 -27.42 36.41 11.60
CA ALA A 6 -27.12 35.74 10.34
C ALA A 6 -26.55 34.33 10.58
N ILE A 7 -25.63 34.19 11.53
CA ILE A 7 -25.03 32.91 11.93
C ILE A 7 -26.13 31.94 12.40
N LEU A 8 -27.01 32.38 13.31
CA LEU A 8 -28.10 31.56 13.84
C LEU A 8 -29.15 31.21 12.78
N LYS A 9 -29.43 32.11 11.82
CA LYS A 9 -30.33 31.82 10.71
C LYS A 9 -29.81 30.65 9.87
N VAL A 10 -28.52 30.62 9.57
CA VAL A 10 -27.93 29.54 8.77
C VAL A 10 -27.83 28.25 9.58
N PHE A 11 -27.11 28.25 10.70
CA PHE A 11 -26.84 27.02 11.43
C PHE A 11 -28.11 26.41 12.03
N THR A 12 -28.96 27.21 12.68
CA THR A 12 -30.12 26.68 13.42
C THR A 12 -31.35 26.52 12.54
N ARG A 13 -31.65 27.44 11.60
CA ARG A 13 -32.87 27.32 10.78
C ARG A 13 -32.67 26.53 9.49
N LYS A 14 -31.52 26.66 8.83
CA LYS A 14 -31.26 25.97 7.55
C LYS A 14 -30.69 24.58 7.77
N TYR A 15 -29.68 24.44 8.63
CA TYR A 15 -28.96 23.18 8.85
C TYR A 15 -29.37 22.44 10.14
N GLN A 16 -30.29 23.00 10.94
CA GLN A 16 -30.81 22.37 12.17
C GLN A 16 -29.72 22.05 13.22
N LEU A 17 -28.65 22.84 13.23
CA LEU A 17 -27.52 22.73 14.14
C LEU A 17 -27.66 23.67 15.35
N SER A 18 -27.33 23.14 16.52
CA SER A 18 -27.30 23.88 17.78
C SER A 18 -25.88 24.34 18.08
N LEU A 19 -25.64 25.65 18.00
CA LEU A 19 -24.33 26.24 18.30
C LEU A 19 -24.17 26.43 19.81
N LYS A 20 -23.06 25.94 20.37
CA LYS A 20 -22.64 26.34 21.72
C LYS A 20 -22.23 27.82 21.75
N PRO A 21 -22.32 28.51 22.90
CA PRO A 21 -21.94 29.93 23.00
C PRO A 21 -20.51 30.22 22.53
N GLU A 22 -19.57 29.30 22.80
CA GLU A 22 -18.17 29.43 22.40
C GLU A 22 -17.98 29.26 20.88
N ALA A 23 -18.81 28.42 20.25
CA ALA A 23 -18.80 28.22 18.80
C ALA A 23 -19.38 29.45 18.07
N LEU A 24 -20.45 30.04 18.61
CA LEU A 24 -21.02 31.28 18.08
C LEU A 24 -20.03 32.45 18.16
N ALA A 25 -19.34 32.59 19.30
CA ALA A 25 -18.31 33.62 19.46
C ALA A 25 -17.15 33.44 18.47
N TYR A 26 -16.71 32.19 18.27
CA TYR A 26 -15.65 31.86 17.32
C TYR A 26 -16.01 32.23 15.87
N LEU A 27 -17.24 31.96 15.43
CA LEU A 27 -17.70 32.34 14.09
C LEU A 27 -17.78 33.86 13.90
N ASP A 28 -18.20 34.60 14.93
CA ASP A 28 -18.22 36.07 14.92
C ASP A 28 -16.80 36.65 14.84
N ASP A 29 -15.85 36.07 15.60
CA ASP A 29 -14.44 36.45 15.54
C ASP A 29 -13.81 36.16 14.17
N LEU A 30 -14.16 35.03 13.55
CA LEU A 30 -13.67 34.62 12.23
C LEU A 30 -14.16 35.56 11.12
N LEU A 31 -15.43 35.97 11.16
CA LEU A 31 -15.98 36.97 10.23
C LEU A 31 -15.26 38.32 10.35
N ARG A 32 -14.92 38.74 11.57
CA ARG A 32 -14.16 39.98 11.82
C ARG A 32 -12.71 39.87 11.39
N GLN A 33 -12.08 38.71 11.59
CA GLN A 33 -10.68 38.48 11.25
C GLN A 33 -10.45 38.58 9.73
N HIS A 34 -11.42 38.15 8.92
CA HIS A 34 -11.33 38.14 7.45
C HIS A 34 -12.02 39.31 6.75
N ASP A 35 -12.52 40.30 7.51
CA ASP A 35 -13.21 41.49 7.00
C ASP A 35 -14.31 41.15 5.96
N ILE A 36 -15.10 40.11 6.26
CA ILE A 36 -16.16 39.63 5.36
C ILE A 36 -17.28 40.67 5.31
N GLN A 37 -17.67 41.08 4.10
CA GLN A 37 -18.76 42.04 3.90
C GLN A 37 -20.12 41.45 4.29
N ASP A 38 -21.03 42.29 4.77
CA ASP A 38 -22.35 41.88 5.31
C ASP A 38 -23.21 41.09 4.32
N ASP A 39 -23.07 41.35 3.03
CA ASP A 39 -23.75 40.63 1.94
C ASP A 39 -23.20 39.22 1.73
N GLN A 40 -21.94 38.97 2.09
CA GLN A 40 -21.25 37.69 1.96
C GLN A 40 -21.29 36.83 3.24
N VAL A 41 -21.71 37.40 4.38
CA VAL A 41 -21.78 36.69 5.67
C VAL A 41 -22.67 35.45 5.58
N GLN A 42 -23.81 35.53 4.90
CA GLN A 42 -24.71 34.40 4.80
C GLN A 42 -24.06 33.24 4.03
N ASP A 43 -23.42 33.53 2.89
CA ASP A 43 -22.79 32.53 2.04
C ASP A 43 -21.58 31.89 2.72
N ALA A 44 -20.76 32.69 3.41
CA ALA A 44 -19.64 32.18 4.20
C ALA A 44 -20.09 31.22 5.31
N MET A 45 -21.18 31.54 6.01
CA MET A 45 -21.74 30.67 7.05
C MET A 45 -22.35 29.40 6.46
N GLU A 46 -22.97 29.49 5.28
CA GLU A 46 -23.51 28.32 4.59
C GLU A 46 -22.40 27.37 4.15
N TYR A 47 -21.28 27.91 3.67
CA TYR A 47 -20.10 27.11 3.32
C TYR A 47 -19.55 26.36 4.54
N ILE A 48 -19.34 27.05 5.67
CA ILE A 48 -18.84 26.41 6.89
C ILE A 48 -19.82 25.35 7.42
N ALA A 49 -21.13 25.61 7.39
CA ALA A 49 -22.13 24.64 7.81
C ALA A 49 -22.18 23.40 6.89
N LYS A 50 -22.00 23.59 5.57
CA LYS A 50 -21.95 22.49 4.59
C LYS A 50 -20.72 21.61 4.81
N GLU A 51 -19.54 22.20 5.02
CA GLU A 51 -18.32 21.44 5.30
C GLU A 51 -18.37 20.74 6.65
N TYR A 52 -19.00 21.35 7.67
CA TYR A 52 -19.25 20.69 8.94
C TYR A 52 -20.07 19.40 8.78
N MET A 53 -21.09 19.41 7.92
CA MET A 53 -21.97 18.26 7.67
C MET A 53 -21.34 17.15 6.82
N LYS A 54 -20.24 17.42 6.12
CA LYS A 54 -19.49 16.40 5.37
C LYS A 54 -18.57 15.55 6.26
N GLN A 55 -18.27 15.99 7.49
CA GLN A 55 -17.39 15.27 8.39
C GLN A 55 -18.10 14.04 8.98
N ASP A 56 -17.40 12.90 9.05
CA ASP A 56 -17.92 11.64 9.59
C ASP A 56 -18.26 11.73 11.10
N ASP A 57 -17.65 12.67 11.82
CA ASP A 57 -17.84 12.91 13.25
C ASP A 57 -18.82 14.07 13.55
N CYS A 58 -19.59 14.52 12.56
CA CYS A 58 -20.52 15.63 12.76
C CYS A 58 -21.63 15.27 13.76
N THR A 59 -21.99 16.25 14.62
CA THR A 59 -23.09 16.11 15.57
C THR A 59 -24.04 17.29 15.46
N THR A 60 -25.27 17.15 15.96
CA THR A 60 -26.25 18.25 15.98
C THR A 60 -25.84 19.40 16.90
N ILE A 61 -24.84 19.20 17.78
CA ILE A 61 -24.34 20.20 18.72
C ILE A 61 -22.93 20.63 18.29
N VAL A 62 -22.82 21.84 17.75
CA VAL A 62 -21.58 22.37 17.20
C VAL A 62 -20.74 23.00 18.32
N SER A 63 -19.53 22.48 18.50
CA SER A 63 -18.54 22.99 19.45
C SER A 63 -17.46 23.82 18.75
N ARG A 64 -16.76 24.66 19.52
CA ARG A 64 -15.63 25.45 19.02
C ARG A 64 -14.52 24.55 18.45
N GLU A 65 -14.17 23.47 19.15
CA GLU A 65 -13.12 22.53 18.72
C GLU A 65 -13.44 21.90 17.35
N SER A 66 -14.71 21.55 17.12
CA SER A 66 -15.16 21.02 15.83
C SER A 66 -14.99 22.05 14.70
N LEU A 67 -15.33 23.32 14.96
CA LEU A 67 -15.17 24.40 13.98
C LEU A 67 -13.71 24.76 13.72
N GLU A 68 -12.84 24.73 14.74
CA GLU A 68 -11.39 24.96 14.58
C GLU A 68 -10.74 23.89 13.69
N LYS A 69 -11.16 22.62 13.84
CA LYS A 69 -10.71 21.52 12.96
C LYS A 69 -11.14 21.75 11.52
N ILE A 70 -12.42 22.07 11.29
CA ILE A 70 -12.96 22.33 9.95
C ILE A 70 -12.28 23.53 9.31
N TYR A 71 -12.09 24.60 10.06
CA TYR A 71 -11.40 25.79 9.57
C TYR A 71 -9.93 25.52 9.23
N SER A 72 -9.24 24.70 10.03
CA SER A 72 -7.87 24.27 9.73
C SER A 72 -7.81 23.42 8.46
N LEU A 73 -8.78 22.54 8.25
CA LEU A 73 -8.94 21.75 7.01
C LEU A 73 -9.16 22.67 5.80
N MET A 74 -10.04 23.66 5.91
CA MET A 74 -10.28 24.66 4.86
C MET A 74 -9.03 25.47 4.53
N GLN A 75 -8.20 25.81 5.53
CA GLN A 75 -6.94 26.52 5.29
C GLN A 75 -5.90 25.68 4.57
N LEU A 76 -5.85 24.37 4.84
CA LEU A 76 -4.97 23.44 4.12
C LEU A 76 -5.41 23.26 2.67
N ASP A 77 -6.72 23.35 2.40
CA ASP A 77 -7.32 23.30 1.06
C ASP A 77 -7.14 24.63 0.29
N THR A 78 -7.01 25.76 0.98
CA THR A 78 -6.83 27.11 0.39
C THR A 78 -5.37 27.57 0.25
N GLY A 79 -4.40 26.66 0.36
CA GLY A 79 -2.97 26.94 0.12
C GLY A 79 -2.62 27.40 -1.31
N ASN A 80 -3.59 27.50 -2.21
CA ASN A 80 -3.45 28.07 -3.56
C ASN A 80 -4.38 29.31 -3.69
N PRO A 81 -3.86 30.54 -3.80
CA PRO A 81 -4.64 31.78 -3.70
C PRO A 81 -5.57 32.09 -4.90
N SER A 82 -5.79 31.14 -5.82
CA SER A 82 -6.69 31.29 -6.97
C SER A 82 -8.14 30.85 -6.70
N ALA A 83 -8.45 30.30 -5.53
CA ALA A 83 -9.74 29.66 -5.25
C ALA A 83 -10.86 30.58 -4.71
N THR A 84 -10.68 31.90 -4.64
CA THR A 84 -11.71 32.81 -4.07
C THR A 84 -12.83 33.24 -5.02
N GLN A 85 -12.96 32.61 -6.21
CA GLN A 85 -14.11 32.84 -7.10
C GLN A 85 -14.79 31.58 -7.66
N ALA A 86 -14.42 30.39 -7.20
CA ALA A 86 -14.79 29.14 -7.90
C ALA A 86 -15.82 28.25 -7.20
N THR A 87 -16.63 28.74 -6.25
CA THR A 87 -17.59 27.85 -5.54
C THR A 87 -19.08 28.17 -5.73
N LEU A 88 -19.43 29.01 -6.70
CA LEU A 88 -20.84 29.23 -7.11
C LEU A 88 -21.14 28.85 -8.57
N LEU A 89 -20.21 28.19 -9.26
CA LEU A 89 -20.46 27.68 -10.61
C LEU A 89 -20.34 26.16 -10.60
N ASP A 90 -21.41 25.54 -11.06
CA ASP A 90 -21.59 24.15 -11.46
C ASP A 90 -20.66 23.84 -12.65
N THR A 91 -19.35 23.96 -12.46
CA THR A 91 -18.36 23.50 -13.42
C THR A 91 -17.89 22.13 -13.01
N ASP A 92 -18.31 21.12 -13.77
CA ASP A 92 -17.71 19.79 -13.91
C ASP A 92 -16.22 19.85 -14.35
N GLU A 93 -15.46 20.86 -13.94
CA GLU A 93 -14.02 20.93 -14.16
C GLU A 93 -13.34 20.11 -13.08
N LEU A 94 -13.08 18.85 -13.42
CA LEU A 94 -12.18 17.97 -12.67
C LEU A 94 -10.85 18.68 -12.47
N ASP A 95 -10.51 18.99 -11.21
CA ASP A 95 -9.18 19.48 -10.85
C ASP A 95 -8.14 18.37 -11.12
N PRO A 96 -7.27 18.50 -12.13
CA PRO A 96 -6.30 17.46 -12.46
C PRO A 96 -5.34 17.20 -11.31
N GLU A 97 -5.08 18.18 -10.43
CA GLU A 97 -4.14 18.05 -9.31
C GLU A 97 -4.65 17.10 -8.23
N GLN A 98 -5.96 16.86 -8.15
CA GLN A 98 -6.58 15.92 -7.20
C GLN A 98 -6.68 14.48 -7.76
N HIS A 99 -6.49 14.30 -9.06
CA HIS A 99 -6.71 13.03 -9.75
C HIS A 99 -5.48 12.47 -10.49
N LEU A 100 -4.51 13.31 -10.82
CA LEU A 100 -3.29 12.93 -11.52
C LEU A 100 -2.06 13.15 -10.64
N TYR A 101 -1.38 12.06 -10.30
CA TYR A 101 -0.17 12.09 -9.48
C TYR A 101 1.04 11.63 -10.27
N PHE A 102 2.12 12.40 -10.18
CA PHE A 102 3.46 11.98 -10.61
C PHE A 102 4.22 11.50 -9.37
N VAL A 103 4.55 10.21 -9.33
CA VAL A 103 5.24 9.60 -8.18
C VAL A 103 6.75 9.63 -8.43
N ASN A 104 7.46 10.44 -7.65
CA ASN A 104 8.92 10.47 -7.66
C ASN A 104 9.47 9.24 -6.92
N ALA A 105 10.33 8.46 -7.58
CA ALA A 105 10.94 7.27 -7.01
C ALA A 105 11.73 7.53 -5.70
N MET A 106 12.26 8.74 -5.51
CA MET A 106 12.99 9.13 -4.29
C MET A 106 12.08 9.57 -3.15
N GLU A 107 10.81 9.89 -3.44
CA GLU A 107 9.80 10.30 -2.45
C GLU A 107 8.87 9.15 -2.06
N MET A 108 8.96 8.01 -2.77
CA MET A 108 8.18 6.83 -2.44
C MET A 108 8.44 6.37 -1.00
N PRO A 109 7.40 6.08 -0.21
CA PRO A 109 7.58 5.53 1.12
C PRO A 109 8.34 4.20 1.06
N ARG A 110 9.34 4.06 1.94
CA ARG A 110 10.07 2.80 2.07
C ARG A 110 9.30 1.84 2.97
N TRP A 111 9.00 0.66 2.45
CA TRP A 111 8.30 -0.41 3.16
C TRP A 111 9.21 -1.63 3.34
N LEU A 112 9.19 -2.23 4.53
CA LEU A 112 9.82 -3.53 4.79
C LEU A 112 8.78 -4.55 5.21
N TYR A 113 8.91 -5.76 4.69
CA TYR A 113 8.02 -6.85 5.08
C TYR A 113 8.44 -7.43 6.44
N SER A 114 7.54 -7.38 7.42
CA SER A 114 7.70 -8.01 8.73
C SER A 114 7.12 -9.42 8.71
N HIS A 115 7.97 -10.43 8.90
CA HIS A 115 7.53 -11.82 8.97
C HIS A 115 6.64 -12.10 10.19
N GLU A 116 6.90 -11.42 11.30
CA GLU A 116 6.14 -11.56 12.55
C GLU A 116 4.71 -11.04 12.36
N ARG A 117 4.58 -9.84 11.77
CA ARG A 117 3.27 -9.22 11.53
C ARG A 117 2.60 -9.66 10.23
N ARG A 118 3.33 -10.36 9.36
CA ARG A 118 2.91 -10.73 8.00
C ARG A 118 2.41 -9.54 7.17
N SER A 119 2.98 -8.36 7.42
CA SER A 119 2.56 -7.09 6.84
C SER A 119 3.77 -6.19 6.57
N PHE A 120 3.54 -5.11 5.81
CA PHE A 120 4.57 -4.12 5.51
C PHE A 120 4.59 -3.03 6.58
N GLU A 121 5.79 -2.68 7.00
CA GLU A 121 6.06 -1.62 7.97
C GLU A 121 6.79 -0.47 7.29
N LYS A 122 6.32 0.75 7.53
CA LYS A 122 6.96 1.95 7.01
C LYS A 122 8.27 2.17 7.75
N VAL A 123 9.36 2.23 7.01
CA VAL A 123 10.68 2.54 7.57
C VAL A 123 10.90 4.04 7.53
N GLY A 124 11.29 4.59 8.67
CA GLY A 124 11.71 5.99 8.77
C GLY A 124 13.08 6.23 8.13
N GLY A 125 13.35 7.50 7.82
CA GLY A 125 14.61 7.93 7.22
C GLY A 125 14.52 8.07 5.70
N GLN A 126 15.20 9.08 5.17
CA GLN A 126 15.23 9.32 3.73
C GLN A 126 16.24 8.40 3.05
N PRO A 127 15.93 7.91 1.84
CA PRO A 127 16.91 7.24 1.00
C PRO A 127 18.14 8.14 0.80
N SER A 128 19.32 7.53 0.84
CA SER A 128 20.58 8.19 0.53
C SER A 128 21.25 7.44 -0.62
N LEU A 129 21.87 8.19 -1.53
CA LEU A 129 22.69 7.60 -2.59
C LEU A 129 23.90 6.83 -2.00
N GLY A 130 24.46 7.35 -0.91
CA GLY A 130 25.43 6.65 -0.07
C GLY A 130 24.71 5.77 0.95
N GLY A 131 24.36 4.55 0.56
CA GLY A 131 23.69 3.58 1.42
C GLY A 131 24.56 3.10 2.58
N HIS A 132 23.92 2.59 3.64
CA HIS A 132 24.63 1.93 4.74
C HIS A 132 25.35 0.66 4.24
N PRO A 133 26.48 0.23 4.83
CA PRO A 133 27.18 -1.00 4.43
C PRO A 133 26.28 -2.25 4.36
N THR A 134 25.25 -2.31 5.20
CA THR A 134 24.28 -3.42 5.22
C THR A 134 23.17 -3.32 4.15
N ALA A 135 23.04 -2.18 3.47
CA ALA A 135 21.91 -1.91 2.57
C ALA A 135 21.82 -2.91 1.42
N ARG A 136 22.96 -3.28 0.81
CA ARG A 136 23.01 -4.29 -0.27
C ARG A 136 22.55 -5.66 0.19
N ALA A 137 23.03 -6.10 1.36
CA ALA A 137 22.64 -7.39 1.91
C ALA A 137 21.17 -7.41 2.31
N GLN A 138 20.66 -6.30 2.89
CA GLN A 138 19.26 -6.17 3.25
C GLN A 138 18.36 -6.19 2.00
N PHE A 139 18.72 -5.47 0.95
CA PHE A 139 17.98 -5.45 -0.32
C PHE A 139 17.75 -6.85 -0.90
N MET A 140 18.79 -7.70 -0.92
CA MET A 140 18.65 -9.07 -1.42
C MET A 140 17.72 -9.91 -0.53
N ARG A 141 17.83 -9.77 0.78
CA ARG A 141 16.94 -10.45 1.74
C ARG A 141 15.49 -9.98 1.61
N ASP A 142 15.27 -8.68 1.45
CA ASP A 142 13.95 -8.09 1.27
C ASP A 142 13.28 -8.63 0.01
N ARG A 143 14.01 -8.68 -1.12
CA ARG A 143 13.54 -9.30 -2.37
C ARG A 143 13.16 -10.76 -2.17
N PHE A 144 14.03 -11.54 -1.56
CA PHE A 144 13.76 -12.94 -1.26
C PHE A 144 12.49 -13.10 -0.42
N ASN A 145 12.35 -12.31 0.65
CA ASN A 145 11.24 -12.40 1.58
C ASN A 145 9.90 -11.98 0.97
N ILE A 146 9.88 -10.90 0.18
CA ILE A 146 8.68 -10.43 -0.53
C ILE A 146 8.19 -11.47 -1.52
N ILE A 147 9.07 -12.18 -2.23
CA ILE A 147 8.64 -13.22 -3.16
C ILE A 147 8.23 -14.49 -2.40
N ARG A 148 9.02 -14.91 -1.40
CA ARG A 148 8.72 -16.10 -0.60
C ARG A 148 7.33 -16.05 0.04
N GLN A 149 6.92 -14.89 0.57
CA GLN A 149 5.60 -14.73 1.17
C GLN A 149 4.46 -14.85 0.14
N VAL A 150 4.67 -14.42 -1.11
CA VAL A 150 3.71 -14.68 -2.21
C VAL A 150 3.62 -16.18 -2.50
N VAL A 151 4.76 -16.88 -2.59
CA VAL A 151 4.76 -18.32 -2.84
C VAL A 151 4.02 -19.09 -1.74
N LEU A 152 4.30 -18.76 -0.48
CA LEU A 152 3.70 -19.43 0.68
C LEU A 152 2.20 -19.14 0.84
N ARG A 153 1.66 -18.08 0.23
CA ARG A 153 0.21 -17.84 0.19
C ARG A 153 -0.53 -18.69 -0.83
N ASN A 154 0.18 -19.22 -1.82
CA ASN A 154 -0.45 -20.06 -2.82
C ASN A 154 -0.83 -21.41 -2.19
N GLU A 155 -2.06 -21.87 -2.44
CA GLU A 155 -2.64 -23.08 -1.85
C GLU A 155 -1.80 -24.33 -2.15
N ASN A 156 -1.14 -24.37 -3.31
CA ASN A 156 -0.27 -25.49 -3.70
C ASN A 156 0.94 -25.65 -2.77
N PHE A 157 1.32 -24.63 -2.02
CA PHE A 157 2.47 -24.63 -1.10
C PHE A 157 2.05 -24.61 0.38
N SER A 158 0.75 -24.57 0.66
CA SER A 158 0.21 -24.54 2.01
C SER A 158 -0.23 -25.95 2.45
N PRO A 159 0.11 -26.38 3.68
CA PRO A 159 -0.38 -27.66 4.17
C PRO A 159 -1.92 -27.62 4.31
N PRO A 160 -2.63 -28.70 3.96
CA PRO A 160 -4.09 -28.73 4.09
C PRO A 160 -4.51 -28.54 5.55
N ALA A 161 -5.50 -27.66 5.78
CA ALA A 161 -6.00 -27.32 7.12
C ALA A 161 -6.66 -28.50 7.85
N ILE A 162 -7.01 -29.58 7.13
CA ILE A 162 -7.64 -30.77 7.67
C ILE A 162 -6.63 -31.92 7.65
N ALA A 163 -6.27 -32.42 8.83
CA ALA A 163 -5.45 -33.62 8.97
C ALA A 163 -6.19 -34.83 8.36
N GLY A 164 -5.62 -35.43 7.31
CA GLY A 164 -6.18 -36.63 6.67
C GLY A 164 -6.40 -36.54 5.15
N ARG A 165 -6.25 -35.36 4.53
CA ARG A 165 -6.05 -35.29 3.06
C ARG A 165 -4.58 -35.52 2.71
N ASP A 166 -4.36 -36.19 1.58
CA ASP A 166 -3.06 -36.64 1.06
C ASP A 166 -1.90 -35.68 1.37
N ARG A 167 -0.91 -36.19 2.11
CA ARG A 167 0.39 -35.53 2.29
C ARG A 167 1.10 -35.27 0.94
N ASP A 168 0.69 -35.98 -0.10
CA ASP A 168 1.23 -35.92 -1.46
C ASP A 168 0.62 -34.81 -2.32
N SER A 169 -0.36 -34.05 -1.81
CA SER A 169 -1.09 -33.06 -2.59
C SER A 169 -0.51 -31.63 -2.57
N TYR A 170 0.53 -31.35 -1.78
CA TYR A 170 1.12 -30.00 -1.69
C TYR A 170 2.64 -30.02 -1.84
N LEU A 171 3.15 -28.96 -2.49
CA LEU A 171 4.54 -28.73 -2.78
C LEU A 171 5.24 -28.16 -1.54
N LYS A 172 5.91 -29.01 -0.77
CA LYS A 172 6.61 -28.60 0.44
C LYS A 172 7.94 -27.92 0.13
N LEU A 173 8.00 -26.62 0.35
CA LEU A 173 9.25 -25.87 0.29
C LEU A 173 10.19 -26.24 1.45
N THR A 174 11.45 -26.46 1.09
CA THR A 174 12.55 -26.72 2.02
C THR A 174 13.64 -25.66 1.87
N THR A 175 14.58 -25.66 2.81
CA THR A 175 15.75 -24.76 2.81
C THR A 175 17.01 -25.56 2.54
N THR A 176 18.06 -24.89 2.06
CA THR A 176 19.36 -25.52 1.77
C THR A 176 19.94 -26.25 2.98
N LYS A 177 19.72 -25.74 4.19
CA LYS A 177 20.16 -26.38 5.44
C LYS A 177 19.53 -27.76 5.68
N ASN A 178 18.31 -27.99 5.19
CA ASN A 178 17.61 -29.27 5.36
C ASN A 178 18.12 -30.37 4.43
N LEU A 179 18.96 -30.04 3.44
CA LEU A 179 19.58 -31.02 2.54
C LEU A 179 20.68 -31.83 3.24
N LEU A 180 21.33 -31.24 4.24
CA LEU A 180 22.47 -31.82 4.92
C LEU A 180 22.13 -33.20 5.53
N GLY A 181 22.83 -34.23 5.08
CA GLY A 181 22.67 -35.61 5.53
C GLY A 181 21.44 -36.33 4.97
N ARG A 182 20.81 -35.78 3.92
CA ARG A 182 19.65 -36.37 3.24
C ARG A 182 19.94 -36.62 1.76
N ASN A 183 21.09 -37.19 1.48
CA ASN A 183 21.50 -37.58 0.14
C ASN A 183 20.54 -38.66 -0.41
N GLY A 184 20.21 -38.55 -1.69
CA GLY A 184 19.24 -39.41 -2.39
C GLY A 184 17.77 -39.00 -2.25
N GLU A 185 17.45 -37.95 -1.48
CA GLU A 185 16.09 -37.43 -1.35
C GLU A 185 15.78 -36.32 -2.38
N ARG A 186 14.49 -36.23 -2.75
CA ARG A 186 13.92 -35.20 -3.61
C ARG A 186 13.55 -33.97 -2.79
N PHE A 187 13.93 -32.79 -3.27
CA PHE A 187 13.61 -31.53 -2.61
C PHE A 187 13.03 -30.50 -3.58
N LEU A 188 12.18 -29.63 -3.03
CA LEU A 188 11.75 -28.40 -3.67
C LEU A 188 12.31 -27.22 -2.88
N LEU A 189 13.12 -26.40 -3.55
CA LEU A 189 13.79 -25.26 -2.98
C LEU A 189 13.29 -23.96 -3.62
N PHE A 190 13.29 -22.89 -2.82
CA PHE A 190 13.10 -21.53 -3.30
C PHE A 190 14.39 -20.74 -3.01
N GLY A 191 15.01 -20.20 -4.05
CA GLY A 191 16.31 -19.54 -3.94
C GLY A 191 16.64 -18.64 -5.12
N MET A 192 17.77 -17.95 -5.02
CA MET A 192 18.30 -17.07 -6.05
C MET A 192 19.36 -17.81 -6.87
N LEU A 193 19.27 -17.73 -8.20
CA LEU A 193 20.31 -18.22 -9.10
C LEU A 193 21.54 -17.32 -8.99
N THR A 194 22.69 -17.91 -8.69
CA THR A 194 23.98 -17.24 -8.52
C THR A 194 25.10 -18.12 -9.05
N HIS A 195 26.31 -17.57 -9.18
CA HIS A 195 27.51 -18.36 -9.43
C HIS A 195 28.39 -18.42 -8.19
N ALA A 196 28.90 -19.60 -7.89
CA ALA A 196 29.95 -19.77 -6.90
C ALA A 196 31.26 -19.14 -7.42
N PRO A 197 32.25 -18.87 -6.55
CA PRO A 197 33.53 -18.26 -6.96
C PRO A 197 34.31 -19.05 -8.02
N ASP A 198 34.02 -20.33 -8.18
CA ASP A 198 34.59 -21.22 -9.19
C ASP A 198 33.82 -21.19 -10.53
N GLY A 199 32.78 -20.35 -10.64
CA GLY A 199 31.98 -20.15 -11.84
C GLY A 199 30.84 -21.15 -12.04
N ARG A 200 30.66 -22.11 -11.12
CA ARG A 200 29.55 -23.07 -11.21
C ARG A 200 28.23 -22.46 -10.74
N LEU A 201 27.13 -22.84 -11.38
CA LEU A 201 25.79 -22.37 -11.02
C LEU A 201 25.39 -22.93 -9.63
N CYS A 202 24.85 -22.06 -8.78
CA CYS A 202 24.31 -22.44 -7.48
C CYS A 202 23.00 -21.72 -7.19
N LEU A 203 22.22 -22.33 -6.30
CA LEU A 203 21.03 -21.74 -5.71
C LEU A 203 21.37 -21.24 -4.31
N GLU A 204 21.13 -19.96 -4.03
CA GLU A 204 21.34 -19.34 -2.72
C GLU A 204 20.00 -19.01 -2.06
N ASP A 205 19.82 -19.45 -0.80
CA ASP A 205 18.70 -19.04 0.05
C ASP A 205 19.21 -18.26 1.26
N LEU A 206 18.36 -18.03 2.27
CA LEU A 206 18.77 -17.29 3.48
C LEU A 206 19.67 -18.10 4.43
N GLU A 207 19.77 -19.42 4.24
CA GLU A 207 20.48 -20.33 5.14
C GLU A 207 21.78 -20.86 4.54
N GLY A 208 21.96 -20.77 3.21
CA GLY A 208 23.16 -21.25 2.54
C GLY A 208 23.02 -21.28 1.03
N ARG A 209 23.87 -22.11 0.41
CA ARG A 209 23.89 -22.33 -1.04
C ARG A 209 24.05 -23.80 -1.36
N VAL A 210 23.50 -24.24 -2.49
CA VAL A 210 23.68 -25.59 -3.04
C VAL A 210 24.07 -25.48 -4.51
N MET A 211 25.01 -26.31 -4.94
CA MET A 211 25.41 -26.36 -6.35
C MET A 211 24.30 -26.98 -7.19
N LEU A 212 24.07 -26.44 -8.38
CA LEU A 212 23.07 -26.96 -9.30
C LEU A 212 23.75 -27.66 -10.48
N ASP A 213 23.28 -28.86 -10.80
CA ASP A 213 23.52 -29.49 -12.09
C ASP A 213 22.25 -29.41 -12.94
N ILE A 214 22.34 -28.70 -14.07
CA ILE A 214 21.23 -28.48 -15.00
C ILE A 214 21.43 -29.22 -16.33
N SER A 215 22.43 -30.11 -16.44
CA SER A 215 22.79 -30.78 -17.69
C SER A 215 21.64 -31.60 -18.29
N GLU A 216 20.79 -32.17 -17.43
CA GLU A 216 19.65 -33.02 -17.81
C GLU A 216 18.30 -32.29 -17.67
N THR A 217 18.30 -31.02 -17.25
CA THR A 217 17.06 -30.26 -17.05
C THR A 217 16.46 -29.85 -18.39
N PRO A 218 15.17 -30.13 -18.66
CA PRO A 218 14.50 -29.65 -19.85
C PRO A 218 14.39 -28.11 -19.82
N PRO A 219 14.34 -27.44 -20.99
CA PRO A 219 14.09 -26.01 -21.04
C PRO A 219 12.76 -25.66 -20.36
N GLY A 220 12.83 -24.83 -19.31
CA GLY A 220 11.65 -24.31 -18.64
C GLY A 220 11.00 -23.18 -19.43
N GLU A 221 9.74 -22.88 -19.10
CA GLU A 221 9.06 -21.69 -19.62
C GLU A 221 9.50 -20.44 -18.83
N GLY A 222 9.98 -19.42 -19.54
CA GLY A 222 10.39 -18.14 -18.95
C GLY A 222 11.84 -17.76 -19.26
N LEU A 223 12.31 -16.69 -18.63
CA LEU A 223 13.66 -16.17 -18.80
C LEU A 223 14.43 -16.31 -17.48
N PHE A 224 15.34 -17.28 -17.44
CA PHE A 224 16.19 -17.53 -16.29
C PHE A 224 17.52 -16.81 -16.44
N THR A 225 17.83 -15.94 -15.49
CA THR A 225 19.09 -15.17 -15.45
C THR A 225 19.67 -15.19 -14.05
N GLU A 226 20.94 -14.83 -13.93
CA GLU A 226 21.56 -14.64 -12.63
C GLU A 226 20.82 -13.55 -11.82
N GLY A 227 20.55 -13.82 -10.55
CA GLY A 227 19.74 -12.98 -9.68
C GLY A 227 18.23 -13.24 -9.75
N CYS A 228 17.76 -14.14 -10.64
CA CYS A 228 16.37 -14.60 -10.60
C CYS A 228 16.10 -15.41 -9.33
N LEU A 229 14.98 -15.12 -8.68
CA LEU A 229 14.42 -15.95 -7.62
C LEU A 229 13.54 -17.03 -8.28
N VAL A 230 13.83 -18.29 -8.02
CA VAL A 230 13.27 -19.45 -8.71
C VAL A 230 12.88 -20.56 -7.74
N LEU A 231 12.00 -21.43 -8.22
CA LEU A 231 11.69 -22.71 -7.62
C LEU A 231 12.50 -23.79 -8.35
N VAL A 232 13.21 -24.63 -7.60
CA VAL A 232 14.03 -25.73 -8.13
C VAL A 232 13.57 -27.02 -7.48
N GLU A 233 13.11 -27.96 -8.31
CA GLU A 233 12.87 -29.35 -7.92
C GLU A 233 14.03 -30.20 -8.41
N GLY A 234 14.61 -31.00 -7.51
CA GLY A 234 15.74 -31.85 -7.85
C GLY A 234 16.07 -32.89 -6.80
N ASP A 235 16.90 -33.86 -7.20
CA ASP A 235 17.42 -34.89 -6.32
C ASP A 235 18.77 -34.43 -5.75
N TYR A 236 18.94 -34.54 -4.43
CA TYR A 236 20.18 -34.15 -3.75
C TYR A 236 21.17 -35.32 -3.76
N THR A 237 22.31 -35.16 -4.43
CA THR A 237 23.28 -36.25 -4.65
C THR A 237 24.24 -36.43 -3.48
N GLU A 238 24.99 -37.54 -3.48
CA GLU A 238 26.06 -37.79 -2.49
C GLU A 238 27.24 -36.80 -2.58
N GLU A 239 27.37 -36.09 -3.71
CA GLU A 239 28.42 -35.09 -3.97
C GLU A 239 28.03 -33.67 -3.50
N ASP A 240 26.97 -33.55 -2.71
CA ASP A 240 26.39 -32.26 -2.25
C ASP A 240 25.95 -31.32 -3.39
N ILE A 241 25.55 -31.92 -4.53
CA ILE A 241 25.03 -31.23 -5.72
C ILE A 241 23.55 -31.57 -5.88
N MET A 242 22.74 -30.59 -6.22
CA MET A 242 21.34 -30.79 -6.60
C MET A 242 21.21 -31.01 -8.10
N GLN A 243 20.83 -32.22 -8.50
CA GLN A 243 20.50 -32.55 -9.88
C GLN A 243 19.11 -32.02 -10.19
N VAL A 244 19.03 -30.99 -11.04
CA VAL A 244 17.80 -30.25 -11.29
C VAL A 244 16.92 -31.02 -12.29
N ILE A 245 15.68 -31.24 -11.90
CA ILE A 245 14.67 -31.94 -12.69
C ILE A 245 13.72 -30.96 -13.33
N ALA A 246 13.29 -29.96 -12.56
CA ALA A 246 12.46 -28.88 -13.04
C ALA A 246 12.85 -27.58 -12.36
N MET A 247 12.78 -26.50 -13.13
CA MET A 247 12.97 -25.14 -12.66
C MET A 247 11.80 -24.28 -13.13
N GLY A 248 11.30 -23.43 -12.24
CA GLY A 248 10.17 -22.56 -12.53
C GLY A 248 10.28 -21.21 -11.84
N HIS A 249 9.64 -20.20 -12.42
CA HIS A 249 9.44 -18.94 -11.71
C HIS A 249 8.42 -19.12 -10.58
N PRO A 250 8.57 -18.36 -9.48
CA PRO A 250 7.56 -18.33 -8.42
C PRO A 250 6.21 -17.86 -9.00
N PRO A 251 5.08 -18.38 -8.50
CA PRO A 251 3.76 -17.94 -8.95
C PRO A 251 3.56 -16.44 -8.71
N SER A 252 2.93 -15.77 -9.65
CA SER A 252 2.54 -14.37 -9.52
C SER A 252 1.21 -14.24 -8.76
N GLU A 253 1.11 -13.25 -7.89
CA GLU A 253 -0.13 -12.90 -7.19
C GLU A 253 -0.97 -11.93 -8.02
N ARG A 254 -2.27 -12.17 -8.10
CA ARG A 254 -3.18 -11.24 -8.78
C ARG A 254 -3.38 -9.98 -7.95
N ARG A 255 -3.62 -8.85 -8.63
CA ARG A 255 -3.83 -7.55 -7.99
C ARG A 255 -4.97 -7.59 -6.97
N GLU A 256 -6.06 -8.29 -7.26
CA GLU A 256 -7.24 -8.35 -6.39
C GLU A 256 -6.91 -9.05 -5.06
N VAL A 257 -6.11 -10.12 -5.11
CA VAL A 257 -5.65 -10.87 -3.94
C VAL A 257 -4.65 -10.05 -3.13
N ALA A 258 -3.67 -9.41 -3.78
CA ALA A 258 -2.72 -8.54 -3.09
C ALA A 258 -3.43 -7.39 -2.36
N ARG A 259 -4.48 -6.81 -2.98
CA ARG A 259 -5.25 -5.70 -2.39
C ARG A 259 -6.20 -6.12 -1.29
N SER A 260 -6.76 -7.33 -1.31
CA SER A 260 -7.59 -7.79 -0.19
C SER A 260 -6.77 -7.92 1.11
N ILE A 261 -5.45 -8.13 0.99
CA ILE A 261 -4.53 -8.27 2.11
C ILE A 261 -3.90 -6.91 2.48
N TYR A 262 -3.37 -6.19 1.50
CA TYR A 262 -2.56 -4.99 1.70
C TYR A 262 -3.21 -3.69 1.18
N GLY A 263 -4.52 -3.69 0.91
CA GLY A 263 -5.23 -2.54 0.34
C GLY A 263 -5.24 -1.29 1.22
N HIS A 264 -4.96 -1.44 2.53
CA HIS A 264 -4.81 -0.33 3.47
C HIS A 264 -3.41 0.29 3.45
N ILE A 265 -2.46 -0.29 2.71
CA ILE A 265 -1.06 0.15 2.65
C ILE A 265 -0.86 1.03 1.42
N ASP A 266 -0.42 2.25 1.66
CA ASP A 266 -0.07 3.20 0.60
C ASP A 266 1.38 3.00 0.15
N PHE A 267 1.57 2.13 -0.83
CA PHE A 267 2.89 1.87 -1.42
C PHE A 267 3.45 3.06 -2.21
N LEU A 268 2.62 4.03 -2.62
CA LEU A 268 3.03 5.14 -3.49
C LEU A 268 3.18 6.48 -2.74
N GLY A 269 2.62 6.62 -1.54
CA GLY A 269 2.66 7.84 -0.74
C GLY A 269 1.65 8.90 -1.16
N LYS A 270 0.57 8.51 -1.87
CA LYS A 270 -0.47 9.40 -2.40
C LYS A 270 -1.89 9.01 -1.94
N CYS A 271 -1.98 8.38 -0.76
CA CYS A 271 -3.14 7.69 -0.20
C CYS A 271 -3.46 6.36 -0.89
N ALA A 272 -3.87 5.38 -0.09
CA ALA A 272 -4.32 4.09 -0.59
C ALA A 272 -5.79 4.20 -1.01
N THR A 273 -6.13 3.77 -2.23
CA THR A 273 -7.53 3.66 -2.64
C THR A 273 -8.15 2.40 -2.06
N THR A 274 -9.33 2.54 -1.49
CA THR A 274 -10.08 1.39 -0.99
C THR A 274 -10.57 0.54 -2.17
N ILE A 275 -10.88 -0.73 -1.91
CA ILE A 275 -11.44 -1.64 -2.93
C ILE A 275 -12.77 -1.08 -3.46
N VAL A 276 -13.55 -0.42 -2.60
CA VAL A 276 -14.86 0.17 -2.92
C VAL A 276 -14.71 1.33 -3.90
N GLU A 277 -13.75 2.24 -3.66
CA GLU A 277 -13.47 3.39 -4.54
C GLU A 277 -13.03 2.95 -5.94
N ASP A 278 -12.17 1.94 -6.04
CA ASP A 278 -11.71 1.42 -7.32
C ASP A 278 -12.84 0.74 -8.10
N VAL A 279 -13.74 -0.01 -7.45
CA VAL A 279 -14.88 -0.66 -8.11
C VAL A 279 -15.88 0.39 -8.60
N SER A 280 -16.13 1.43 -7.81
CA SER A 280 -16.96 2.58 -8.23
C SER A 280 -16.36 3.26 -9.46
N SER A 281 -15.05 3.52 -9.44
CA SER A 281 -14.30 4.12 -10.54
C SER A 281 -14.27 3.23 -11.80
N ALA A 282 -14.18 1.91 -11.64
CA ALA A 282 -14.21 0.96 -12.76
C ALA A 282 -15.61 0.83 -13.38
N SER A 283 -16.66 0.90 -12.57
CA SER A 283 -18.05 0.87 -13.02
C SER A 283 -18.40 2.10 -13.85
N LEU A 284 -17.87 3.27 -13.47
CA LEU A 284 -17.99 4.51 -14.23
C LEU A 284 -17.35 4.40 -15.64
N ARG A 285 -16.22 3.69 -15.76
CA ARG A 285 -15.56 3.46 -17.08
C ARG A 285 -16.40 2.59 -18.02
N ASN A 286 -17.12 1.60 -17.51
CA ASN A 286 -17.96 0.74 -18.34
C ASN A 286 -19.26 1.40 -18.82
N ASN A 287 -19.66 2.52 -18.20
CA ASN A 287 -20.82 3.31 -18.63
C ASN A 287 -20.47 4.43 -19.62
N LEU A 288 -19.19 4.62 -19.92
CA LEU A 288 -18.68 5.63 -20.87
C LEU A 288 -18.26 5.03 -22.22
N GLY A 289 -18.63 3.76 -22.49
CA GLY A 289 -18.40 3.04 -23.75
C GLY A 289 -19.65 2.94 -24.61
#